data_AF-A0A8S9HFU3-F1
#
_entry.id   AF-A0A8S9HFU3-F1
#
_cell.length_a   1.000
_cell.length_b   1.000
_cell.length_c   1.000
_cell.angle_alpha   90.00
_cell.angle_beta   90.00
_cell.angle_gamma   90.00
#
_symmetry.space_group_name_H-M   'P 1'
#
loop_
_entity.id
_entity.type
_entity.pdbx_description
1 polymer ?
#
loop_
_entity_poly.entity_id
_entity_poly.type
_entity_poly.pdbx_seq_one_letter_code
_entity_poly.pdbx_strand_id
1 'polypeptide(L)'
;MQISFEGGRKIWGNNKGEEQEKGKKEFLDSLKVLEAELGDKPYFGGETFGYVDIVLVPFYSWFYSLEKCGDFSVEAEFPKIVAWGKRCVERDSVAASLPESEKVYQQVLKLRQIFGVE
;
A
#
# COMPACT_ATOMS: atom_id res chain seq x y z
N MET A 1 13.98 -4.59 10.32
CA MET A 1 12.95 -3.64 9.85
C MET A 1 11.70 -4.46 9.58
N GLN A 2 10.72 -4.42 10.47
CA GLN A 2 9.51 -5.23 10.36
C GLN A 2 8.45 -4.37 9.67
N ILE A 3 8.39 -4.44 8.34
CA ILE A 3 7.27 -3.87 7.58
C ILE A 3 6.06 -4.75 7.91
N SER A 4 5.17 -4.27 8.77
CA SER A 4 4.05 -5.06 9.26
C SER A 4 2.87 -4.98 8.29
N PHE A 5 2.63 -6.06 7.55
CA PHE A 5 1.42 -6.24 6.74
C PHE A 5 0.15 -6.39 7.59
N GLU A 6 0.29 -6.51 8.92
CA GLU A 6 -0.83 -6.56 9.86
C GLU A 6 -1.59 -5.23 9.91
N GLY A 7 -0.90 -4.09 9.72
CA GLY A 7 -1.54 -2.78 9.67
C GLY A 7 -2.61 -2.71 8.58
N GLY A 8 -2.30 -3.21 7.38
CA GLY A 8 -3.25 -3.31 6.28
C GLY A 8 -4.48 -4.15 6.64
N ARG A 9 -4.28 -5.33 7.24
CA ARG A 9 -5.36 -6.21 7.69
C ARG A 9 -6.27 -5.52 8.71
N LYS A 10 -5.70 -4.73 9.62
CA LYS A 10 -6.45 -3.95 10.62
C LYS A 10 -7.26 -2.82 9.98
N ILE A 11 -6.79 -2.23 8.89
CA ILE A 11 -7.50 -1.15 8.20
C ILE A 11 -8.72 -1.67 7.44
N TRP A 12 -8.56 -2.72 6.61
CA TRP A 12 -9.65 -3.20 5.75
C TRP A 12 -10.57 -4.26 6.40
N GLY A 13 -10.14 -4.86 7.52
CA GLY A 13 -10.92 -5.85 8.28
C GLY A 13 -12.05 -5.24 9.15
N ASN A 14 -12.61 -6.04 10.07
CA ASN A 14 -13.72 -5.63 10.97
C ASN A 14 -13.27 -4.84 12.20
N ASN A 15 -12.06 -4.30 12.14
CA ASN A 15 -11.50 -3.59 13.26
C ASN A 15 -11.96 -2.14 13.09
N LYS A 16 -12.92 -1.70 13.90
CA LYS A 16 -13.40 -0.30 13.95
C LYS A 16 -12.87 0.38 15.21
N GLY A 17 -12.85 1.71 15.20
CA GLY A 17 -12.37 2.51 16.33
C GLY A 17 -10.86 2.33 16.55
N GLU A 18 -10.47 2.08 17.81
CA GLU A 18 -9.06 2.10 18.23
C GLU A 18 -8.16 1.12 17.46
N GLU A 19 -8.65 -0.07 17.13
CA GLU A 19 -7.85 -1.06 16.40
C GLU A 19 -7.60 -0.64 14.93
N GLN A 20 -8.57 0.05 14.31
CA GLN A 20 -8.38 0.59 12.96
C GLN A 20 -7.33 1.69 12.97
N GLU A 21 -7.43 2.62 13.92
CA GLU A 21 -6.49 3.72 14.08
C GLU A 21 -5.07 3.23 14.36
N LYS A 22 -4.94 2.17 15.18
CA LYS A 22 -3.65 1.50 15.38
C LYS A 22 -3.12 0.90 14.08
N GLY A 23 -3.98 0.26 13.28
CA GLY A 23 -3.62 -0.26 11.95
C GLY A 23 -3.15 0.83 10.99
N LYS A 24 -3.87 1.96 10.94
CA LYS A 24 -3.48 3.15 10.15
C LYS A 24 -2.11 3.64 10.59
N LYS A 25 -1.91 3.84 11.89
CA LYS A 25 -0.62 4.29 12.43
C LYS A 25 0.53 3.35 12.05
N GLU A 26 0.38 2.04 12.25
CA GLU A 26 1.40 1.04 11.89
C GLU A 26 1.73 1.06 10.38
N PHE A 27 0.72 1.26 9.53
CA PHE A 27 0.89 1.38 8.09
C PHE A 27 1.63 2.67 7.70
N LEU A 28 1.20 3.83 8.21
CA LEU A 28 1.83 5.13 7.93
C LEU A 28 3.26 5.18 8.48
N ASP A 29 3.51 4.62 9.67
CA ASP A 29 4.86 4.49 10.23
C ASP A 29 5.76 3.64 9.31
N SER A 30 5.24 2.56 8.72
CA SER A 30 5.99 1.75 7.74
C SER A 30 6.31 2.54 6.47
N LEU A 31 5.33 3.30 5.94
CA LEU A 31 5.53 4.16 4.77
C LEU A 31 6.55 5.26 5.04
N LYS A 32 6.57 5.84 6.23
CA LYS A 32 7.56 6.84 6.63
C LYS A 32 8.98 6.31 6.54
N VAL A 33 9.21 5.08 7.01
CA VAL A 33 10.56 4.49 6.92
C VAL A 33 10.91 4.16 5.46
N LEU A 34 9.94 3.67 4.68
CA LEU A 34 10.14 3.41 3.26
C LEU A 34 10.42 4.70 2.46
N GLU A 35 9.73 5.79 2.75
CA GLU A 35 9.94 7.07 2.04
C GLU A 35 11.30 7.68 2.37
N ALA A 36 11.71 7.58 3.64
CA ALA A 36 13.04 7.98 4.06
C ALA A 36 14.14 7.13 3.39
N GLU A 37 13.93 5.81 3.30
CA GLU A 37 14.86 4.92 2.61
C GLU A 37 14.90 5.18 1.11
N LEU A 38 13.76 5.42 0.46
CA LEU A 38 13.72 5.77 -0.96
C LEU A 38 14.51 7.07 -1.22
N GLY A 39 14.31 8.08 -0.37
CA GLY A 39 14.96 9.38 -0.49
C GLY A 39 14.59 10.05 -1.82
N ASP A 40 15.58 10.39 -2.64
CA ASP A 40 15.38 10.98 -3.97
C ASP A 40 15.65 9.97 -5.11
N LYS A 41 15.89 8.70 -4.79
CA LYS A 41 16.13 7.65 -5.78
C LYS A 41 14.86 7.39 -6.59
N PRO A 42 14.96 7.10 -7.90
CA PRO A 42 13.79 6.74 -8.69
C PRO A 42 13.22 5.37 -8.28
N TYR A 43 14.05 4.48 -7.75
CA TYR A 43 13.72 3.14 -7.27
C TYR A 43 14.47 2.84 -5.97
N PHE A 44 13.99 1.85 -5.20
CA PHE A 44 14.73 1.34 -4.03
C PHE A 44 16.04 0.67 -4.46
N GLY A 45 16.10 0.11 -5.66
CA GLY A 45 17.34 -0.37 -6.28
C GLY A 45 18.33 0.71 -6.74
N GLY A 46 18.06 2.00 -6.50
CA GLY A 46 18.87 3.10 -7.04
C GLY A 46 18.33 3.63 -8.34
N GLU A 47 19.21 3.79 -9.33
CA GLU A 47 18.85 4.23 -10.68
C GLU A 47 18.03 3.19 -11.45
N THR A 48 18.07 1.93 -11.02
CA THR A 48 17.41 0.82 -11.69
C THR A 48 16.43 0.12 -10.77
N PHE A 49 15.30 -0.32 -11.34
CA PHE A 49 14.32 -1.16 -10.67
C PHE A 49 14.98 -2.46 -10.17
N GLY A 50 14.90 -2.72 -8.87
CA GLY A 50 15.63 -3.79 -8.20
C GLY A 50 14.76 -4.67 -7.31
N TYR A 51 15.44 -5.48 -6.48
CA TYR A 51 14.80 -6.50 -5.65
C TYR A 51 13.75 -5.92 -4.69
N VAL A 52 14.08 -4.84 -3.99
CA VAL A 52 13.15 -4.20 -3.05
C VAL A 52 11.92 -3.66 -3.78
N ASP A 53 12.09 -3.12 -4.99
CA ASP A 53 10.96 -2.66 -5.80
C ASP A 53 10.02 -3.80 -6.20
N ILE A 54 10.58 -4.95 -6.59
CA ILE A 54 9.83 -6.18 -6.92
C ILE A 54 8.99 -6.64 -5.72
N VAL A 55 9.58 -6.60 -4.52
CA VAL A 55 8.90 -7.03 -3.29
C VAL A 55 7.80 -6.04 -2.89
N LEU A 56 8.01 -4.74 -3.07
CA LEU A 56 7.09 -3.71 -2.58
C LEU A 56 5.97 -3.35 -3.57
N VAL A 57 6.22 -3.38 -4.89
CA VAL A 57 5.25 -2.92 -5.89
C VAL A 57 3.89 -3.64 -5.83
N PRO A 58 3.77 -4.93 -5.48
CA PRO A 58 2.48 -5.58 -5.31
C PRO A 58 1.56 -4.85 -4.32
N PHE A 59 2.13 -4.30 -3.25
CA PHE A 59 1.38 -3.60 -2.21
C PHE A 59 0.84 -2.24 -2.66
N TYR A 60 1.43 -1.62 -3.69
CA TYR A 60 0.93 -0.35 -4.21
C TYR A 60 -0.51 -0.46 -4.72
N SER A 61 -0.88 -1.59 -5.33
CA SER A 61 -2.27 -1.85 -5.76
C SER A 61 -3.29 -1.86 -4.61
N TRP A 62 -2.84 -2.12 -3.37
CA TRP A 62 -3.70 -2.15 -2.19
C TRP A 62 -3.94 -0.77 -1.59
N PHE A 63 -3.13 0.24 -1.92
CA PHE A 63 -3.21 1.57 -1.29
C PHE A 63 -4.61 2.15 -1.39
N TYR A 64 -5.20 2.11 -2.59
CA TYR A 64 -6.56 2.57 -2.82
C TYR A 64 -7.58 1.90 -1.90
N SER A 65 -7.46 0.59 -1.70
CA SER A 65 -8.38 -0.15 -0.80
C SER A 65 -8.20 0.28 0.66
N LEU A 66 -6.96 0.50 1.08
CA LEU A 66 -6.63 0.93 2.45
C LEU A 66 -7.10 2.36 2.71
N GLU A 67 -6.86 3.28 1.76
CA GLU A 67 -7.33 4.67 1.82
C GLU A 67 -8.86 4.74 1.93
N LYS A 68 -9.59 3.95 1.11
CA LYS A 68 -11.06 3.91 1.17
C LYS A 68 -11.59 3.30 2.47
N CYS A 69 -10.96 2.24 2.97
CA CYS A 69 -11.39 1.60 4.22
C CYS A 69 -11.01 2.41 5.46
N GLY A 70 -9.88 3.11 5.41
CA GLY A 70 -9.29 3.82 6.54
C GLY A 70 -9.49 5.33 6.51
N ASP A 71 -10.13 5.88 5.48
CA ASP A 71 -10.40 7.33 5.35
C ASP A 71 -9.14 8.20 5.58
N PHE A 72 -8.10 7.95 4.78
CA PHE A 72 -6.86 8.72 4.77
C PHE A 72 -6.29 8.78 3.35
N SER A 73 -5.23 9.58 3.14
CA SER A 73 -4.54 9.69 1.84
C SER A 73 -3.04 9.47 2.01
N VAL A 74 -2.51 8.47 1.30
CA VAL A 74 -1.07 8.21 1.23
C VAL A 74 -0.36 9.31 0.45
N GLU A 75 -0.93 9.79 -0.65
CA GLU A 75 -0.29 10.82 -1.49
C GLU A 75 -0.10 12.15 -0.75
N ALA A 76 -1.01 12.48 0.17
CA ALA A 76 -0.92 13.69 0.98
C ALA A 76 0.27 13.67 1.96
N GLU A 77 0.62 12.50 2.50
CA GLU A 77 1.68 12.35 3.52
C GLU A 77 2.99 11.82 2.95
N PHE A 78 2.94 10.95 1.95
CA PHE A 78 4.08 10.23 1.37
C PHE A 78 4.11 10.34 -0.17
N PRO A 79 4.23 11.57 -0.72
CA PRO A 79 4.14 11.82 -2.16
C PRO A 79 5.25 11.11 -2.96
N LYS A 80 6.44 10.86 -2.38
CA LYS A 80 7.52 10.19 -3.10
C LYS A 80 7.25 8.70 -3.25
N ILE A 81 6.63 8.08 -2.25
CA ILE A 81 6.17 6.68 -2.37
C ILE A 81 5.11 6.55 -3.46
N VAL A 82 4.16 7.47 -3.53
CA VAL A 82 3.14 7.45 -4.61
C VAL A 82 3.78 7.69 -5.97
N ALA A 83 4.72 8.62 -6.09
CA ALA A 83 5.47 8.85 -7.32
C ALA A 83 6.29 7.62 -7.76
N TRP A 84 6.92 6.93 -6.81
CA TRP A 84 7.61 5.66 -7.06
C TRP A 84 6.64 4.59 -7.56
N GLY A 85 5.49 4.41 -6.91
CA GLY A 85 4.47 3.45 -7.32
C GLY A 85 3.95 3.71 -8.73
N LYS A 86 3.64 4.98 -9.06
CA LYS A 86 3.26 5.42 -10.42
C LYS A 86 4.33 5.06 -11.45
N ARG A 87 5.61 5.33 -11.15
CA ARG A 87 6.73 4.98 -12.03
C ARG A 87 6.92 3.46 -12.19
N CYS A 88 6.67 2.69 -11.14
CA CYS A 88 6.76 1.24 -11.21
C CYS A 88 5.68 0.64 -12.11
N VAL A 89 4.44 1.14 -12.06
CA VAL A 89 3.33 0.61 -12.88
C VAL A 89 3.45 0.95 -14.36
N GLU A 90 4.26 1.94 -14.73
CA GLU A 90 4.61 2.23 -16.14
C GLU A 90 5.52 1.16 -16.76
N ARG A 91 6.13 0.27 -15.96
CA ARG A 91 6.95 -0.83 -16.48
C ARG A 91 6.06 -1.97 -16.98
N ASP A 92 6.27 -2.41 -18.22
CA ASP A 92 5.53 -3.54 -18.82
C ASP A 92 5.46 -4.78 -17.92
N SER A 93 6.57 -5.14 -17.27
CA SER A 93 6.63 -6.30 -16.36
C SER A 93 5.70 -6.15 -15.14
N VAL A 94 5.55 -4.93 -14.63
CA VAL A 94 4.67 -4.63 -13.50
C VAL A 94 3.23 -4.53 -13.98
N ALA A 95 2.97 -3.79 -15.06
CA ALA A 95 1.63 -3.64 -15.64
C ALA A 95 1.00 -4.98 -16.03
N ALA A 96 1.81 -5.94 -16.52
CA ALA A 96 1.35 -7.29 -16.85
C ALA A 96 1.06 -8.17 -15.63
N SER A 97 1.60 -7.84 -14.45
CA SER A 97 1.53 -8.69 -13.25
C SER A 97 0.62 -8.12 -12.16
N LEU A 98 0.51 -6.80 -12.06
CA LEU A 98 -0.16 -6.10 -10.97
C LEU A 98 -1.65 -5.91 -11.30
N PRO A 99 -2.57 -6.32 -10.41
CA PRO A 99 -3.98 -6.03 -10.61
C PRO A 99 -4.26 -4.53 -10.49
N GLU A 100 -5.25 -4.05 -11.25
CA GLU A 100 -5.78 -2.69 -11.07
C GLU A 100 -6.28 -2.48 -9.64
N SER A 101 -5.94 -1.33 -9.04
CA SER A 101 -6.27 -1.04 -7.64
C SER A 101 -7.77 -1.08 -7.34
N GLU A 102 -8.60 -0.67 -8.31
CA GLU A 102 -10.07 -0.77 -8.19
C GLU A 102 -10.52 -2.24 -8.11
N LYS A 103 -9.93 -3.13 -8.92
CA LYS A 103 -10.25 -4.57 -8.85
C LYS A 103 -9.85 -5.17 -7.50
N VAL A 104 -8.72 -4.74 -6.94
CA VAL A 104 -8.32 -5.13 -5.57
C VAL A 104 -9.36 -4.67 -4.55
N TYR A 105 -9.82 -3.43 -4.65
CA TYR A 105 -10.86 -2.89 -3.75
C TYR A 105 -12.17 -3.66 -3.85
N GLN A 106 -12.62 -4.00 -5.06
CA GLN A 106 -13.81 -4.83 -5.26
C GLN A 106 -13.66 -6.23 -4.61
N GLN A 107 -12.46 -6.81 -4.60
CA GLN A 107 -12.21 -8.06 -3.87
C GLN A 107 -12.22 -7.86 -2.37
N VAL A 108 -11.64 -6.75 -1.88
CA VAL A 108 -11.69 -6.39 -0.45
C VAL A 108 -13.15 -6.26 0.02
N LEU A 109 -14.02 -5.59 -0.73
CA LEU A 109 -15.44 -5.47 -0.40
C LEU A 109 -16.14 -6.84 -0.32
N LYS A 110 -15.88 -7.74 -1.28
CA LYS A 110 -16.42 -9.12 -1.24
C LYS A 110 -15.93 -9.88 -0.02
N LEU A 111 -14.64 -9.77 0.32
CA LEU A 111 -14.08 -10.41 1.50
C LEU A 111 -14.73 -9.86 2.77
N ARG A 112 -14.96 -8.55 2.84
CA ARG A 112 -15.67 -7.93 3.98
C ARG A 112 -17.08 -8.49 4.12
N GLN A 113 -17.82 -8.66 3.02
CA GLN A 113 -19.14 -9.29 3.04
C GLN A 113 -19.08 -10.74 3.54
N ILE A 114 -18.15 -11.55 3.03
CA ILE A 114 -17.98 -12.96 3.42
C ILE A 114 -17.65 -13.11 4.91
N PHE A 115 -16.81 -12.21 5.45
CA PHE A 115 -16.39 -12.24 6.85
C PHE A 115 -17.33 -11.48 7.80
N GLY A 116 -18.43 -10.89 7.31
CA GLY A 116 -19.39 -10.14 8.13
C GLY A 116 -18.83 -8.85 8.72
N VAL A 117 -18.04 -8.11 7.93
CA VAL A 117 -17.23 -6.93 8.32
C VAL A 117 -17.93 -5.59 8.00
N GLU A 118 -19.26 -5.58 7.83
CA GLU A 118 -20.03 -4.37 7.52
C GLU A 118 -20.20 -3.42 8.71
#